data_AF-A0A353ME82-F1
#
_entry.id   AF-A0A353ME82-F1
#
_cell.length_a   1.000
_cell.length_b   1.000
_cell.length_c   1.000
_cell.angle_alpha   90.00
_cell.angle_beta   90.00
_cell.angle_gamma   90.00
#
_symmetry.space_group_name_H-M   'P 1'
#
loop_
_entity.id
_entity.type
_entity.pdbx_description
1 polymer ?
#
loop_
_entity_poly.entity_id
_entity_poly.type
_entity_poly.pdbx_seq_one_letter_code
_entity_poly.pdbx_strand_id
1 'polypeptide(L)' 'NPAKWPKVNSAGAKAFSDFMVSKKAQEIIGGFGTKQFGSPLFFPDAGKKPETLGL' A
#
# COMPACT_ATOMS: atom_id res chain seq x y z
N ASN A 1 6.79 -17.71 4.86
CA ASN A 1 6.46 -18.99 5.53
C ASN A 1 7.19 -19.06 6.86
N PRO A 2 6.58 -18.62 7.98
CA PRO A 2 7.21 -18.68 9.31
C PRO A 2 7.56 -20.10 9.78
N ALA A 3 6.88 -21.14 9.28
CA ALA A 3 7.26 -22.52 9.56
C ALA A 3 8.60 -22.91 8.90
N LYS A 4 8.96 -22.28 7.76
CA LYS A 4 10.28 -22.40 7.13
C LYS A 4 11.31 -21.41 7.70
N TRP A 5 10.85 -20.30 8.28
CA TRP A 5 11.70 -19.18 8.70
C TRP A 5 11.26 -18.68 10.08
N PRO A 6 11.64 -19.35 11.18
CA PRO A 6 11.09 -19.07 12.51
C PRO A 6 11.46 -17.69 13.07
N LYS A 7 12.50 -17.04 12.53
CA LYS A 7 12.91 -15.68 12.91
C LYS A 7 12.21 -14.57 12.11
N VAL A 8 11.34 -14.90 11.16
CA VAL A 8 10.65 -13.89 10.35
C VAL A 8 9.58 -13.17 11.17
N ASN A 9 9.52 -11.84 11.06
CA ASN A 9 8.47 -11.04 11.70
C ASN A 9 7.14 -11.14 10.93
N SER A 10 6.48 -12.30 10.99
CA SER A 10 5.21 -12.51 10.28
C SER A 10 4.10 -11.60 10.78
N ALA A 11 4.07 -11.33 12.09
CA ALA A 11 3.07 -10.45 12.70
C ALA A 11 3.21 -9.01 12.17
N GLY A 12 4.43 -8.49 12.15
CA GLY A 12 4.73 -7.17 11.59
C GLY A 12 4.45 -7.08 10.09
N ALA A 13 4.78 -8.12 9.32
CA ALA A 13 4.47 -8.17 7.89
C ALA A 13 2.97 -8.11 7.63
N LYS A 14 2.16 -8.84 8.41
CA LYS A 14 0.70 -8.76 8.33
C LYS A 14 0.16 -7.39 8.73
N ALA A 15 0.64 -6.83 9.85
CA ALA A 15 0.23 -5.51 10.29
C ALA A 15 0.55 -4.43 9.22
N PHE A 16 1.71 -4.54 8.59
CA PHE A 16 2.12 -3.65 7.52
C PHE A 16 1.27 -3.83 6.26
N SER A 17 0.99 -5.06 5.83
CA SER A 17 0.12 -5.29 4.66
C SER A 17 -1.28 -4.74 4.87
N ASP A 18 -1.85 -4.96 6.07
CA ASP A 18 -3.16 -4.45 6.43
C ASP A 18 -3.17 -2.91 6.48
N PHE A 19 -2.08 -2.30 6.98
CA PHE A 19 -1.90 -0.85 6.96
C PHE A 19 -1.83 -0.30 5.53
N MET A 20 -1.04 -0.91 4.64
CA MET A 20 -0.85 -0.42 3.27
C MET A 20 -2.16 -0.31 2.47
N VAL A 21 -3.12 -1.21 2.70
CA VAL A 21 -4.44 -1.19 2.06
C VAL A 21 -5.49 -0.39 2.84
N SER A 22 -5.14 0.18 4.00
CA SER A 22 -6.05 0.99 4.80
C SER A 22 -6.34 2.34 4.15
N LYS A 23 -7.51 2.92 4.44
CA LYS A 23 -7.89 4.26 3.97
C LYS A 23 -6.80 5.31 4.25
N LYS A 24 -6.25 5.30 5.46
CA LYS A 24 -5.21 6.24 5.90
C LYS A 24 -3.94 6.13 5.04
N ALA A 25 -3.46 4.92 4.76
CA ALA A 25 -2.27 4.76 3.93
C ALA A 25 -2.54 5.15 2.47
N GLN A 26 -3.72 4.79 1.93
CA GLN A 26 -4.12 5.16 0.58
C GLN A 26 -4.23 6.70 0.41
N GLU A 27 -4.68 7.43 1.42
CA GLU A 27 -4.67 8.91 1.43
C GLU A 27 -3.23 9.48 1.38
N ILE A 28 -2.30 8.90 2.16
CA ILE A 28 -0.88 9.30 2.15
C ILE A 28 -0.26 9.04 0.77
N ILE A 29 -0.53 7.87 0.20
CA ILE A 29 -0.02 7.47 -1.13
C ILE A 29 -0.52 8.46 -2.20
N GLY A 30 -1.83 8.74 -2.22
CA GLY A 30 -2.43 9.64 -3.21
C GLY A 30 -2.02 11.10 -3.04
N GLY A 31 -1.56 11.51 -1.86
CA GLY A 31 -1.03 12.87 -1.63
C GLY A 31 0.46 13.02 -1.95
N PHE A 32 1.20 11.92 -2.09
CA PHE A 32 2.65 11.97 -2.22
C PHE A 32 3.08 12.66 -3.53
N GLY A 33 4.07 13.56 -3.40
CA GLY A 33 4.63 14.31 -4.52
C GLY A 33 3.92 15.61 -4.87
N THR A 34 2.67 15.82 -4.43
CA THR A 34 1.89 17.03 -4.74
C THR A 34 2.61 18.33 -4.39
N LYS A 35 3.16 18.42 -3.16
CA LYS A 35 3.89 19.60 -2.69
C LYS A 35 5.17 19.90 -3.48
N GLN A 36 5.88 18.86 -3.94
CA GLN A 36 7.20 19.00 -4.56
C GLN A 36 7.11 19.11 -6.09
N PHE A 37 6.15 18.42 -6.70
CA PHE A 37 6.05 18.25 -8.15
C PHE A 37 4.77 18.85 -8.74
N GLY A 38 3.88 19.40 -7.90
CA GLY A 38 2.61 20.00 -8.33
C GLY A 38 1.52 18.98 -8.67
N SER A 39 1.81 17.68 -8.61
CA SER A 39 0.89 16.59 -8.92
C SER A 39 1.17 15.35 -8.05
N PRO A 40 0.16 14.47 -7.87
CA PRO A 40 0.38 13.19 -7.22
C PRO A 40 1.25 12.29 -8.09
N LEU A 41 2.21 11.59 -7.48
CA LEU A 41 3.08 10.63 -8.19
C LEU A 41 2.54 9.20 -8.18
N PHE A 42 1.63 8.90 -7.26
CA PHE A 42 1.06 7.56 -7.08
C PHE A 42 -0.46 7.62 -7.02
N PHE A 43 -1.10 6.57 -7.54
CA PHE A 43 -2.55 6.47 -7.62
C PHE A 43 -3.04 5.29 -6.77
N PRO A 44 -3.79 5.55 -5.68
CA PRO A 44 -4.32 4.50 -4.81
C PRO A 44 -5.19 3.49 -5.55
N ASP A 45 -4.95 2.20 -5.33
CA ASP A 45 -5.64 1.09 -6.00
C ASP A 45 -6.23 0.05 -5.05
N ALA A 46 -6.04 0.19 -3.74
CA ALA A 46 -6.56 -0.79 -2.78
C ALA A 46 -8.09 -0.92 -2.91
N GLY A 47 -8.55 -2.16 -3.06
CA GLY A 47 -9.97 -2.48 -3.23
C GLY A 47 -10.53 -2.21 -4.63
N LYS A 48 -9.71 -1.73 -5.58
CA LYS A 48 -10.11 -1.61 -6.98
C LYS A 48 -9.92 -2.93 -7.73
N LYS A 49 -10.67 -3.10 -8.81
CA LYS A 49 -10.47 -4.24 -9.71
C LYS A 49 -9.44 -3.87 -10.79
N PRO A 50 -8.62 -4.82 -11.27
CA PRO A 50 -7.64 -4.56 -12.33
C PRO A 50 -8.24 -3.88 -13.56
N GLU A 51 -9.46 -4.29 -13.96
CA GLU A 51 -10.16 -3.71 -15.12
C GLU A 51 -10.44 -2.21 -14.96
N THR A 52 -10.55 -1.71 -13.73
CA THR A 52 -10.75 -0.29 -13.43
C THR A 52 -9.47 0.53 -13.41
N LEU A 53 -8.31 -0.13 -13.52
CA LEU A 53 -6.97 0.46 -13.48
C LEU A 53 -6.36 0.65 -14.87
N GLY A 54 -7.04 0.21 -15.94
CA GLY A 54 -6.52 0.29 -17.31
C GLY A 54 -5.40 -0.71 -17.61
N LEU A 55 -5.36 -1.83 -16.87
CA LEU A 55 -4.42 -2.94 -17.03
C LEU A 55 -4.96 -4.03 -17.97
#